data_AF-A0A1C5W8S1-F1
#
_entry.id   AF-A0A1C5W8S1-F1
#
_cell.length_a   1.000
_cell.length_b   1.000
_cell.length_c   1.000
_cell.angle_alpha   90.00
_cell.angle_beta   90.00
_cell.angle_gamma   90.00
#
_symmetry.space_group_name_H-M   'P 1'
#
loop_
_entity.id
_entity.type
_entity.pdbx_description
1 polymer ?
#
loop_
_entity_poly.entity_id
_entity_poly.type
_entity_poly.pdbx_seq_one_letter_code
_entity_poly.pdbx_strand_id
1 'polypeptide(L)'
;MKNRIRPLCETPRDGIFCGPDKYLTLQEHTITSEMFPVMEYDSYFILVKEGHGNFVINGEEFSIEPGCVSWIQCSQVLTVCPDFGNNLVLWICPYDYQLLSYYSFSNIAPTRELEIVNNLPVIGPDGDEVKEIVHLFHQYRKLSKRHSHGSAIIRSSYLRRIELLYNRFAKSMKSHYKFSNLPLSRKVSLYIAVHSTTALTCADVVKAIAPSISESALNHALLVATGLNFNQYLNRLRIAHAMSYFLYDSLPFDYISSISGFNMEITFFRRFKSLIGVTPQTYMKRTLSDGKHHPVYRTTIMNETLISAISYLYENMTDPIDAETLTKELYTSENILRVQFKNRLNSSYKQVLSQFRVRYAEALLTTTSLPTVDIAIESGFGSDRTMARVFYNINGISPGEFRKARKLHQKASK
;
A
#
# COMPACT_ATOMS: atom_id res chain seq x y z
N MET A 1 31.20 10.72 -12.48
CA MET A 1 31.50 9.52 -13.27
C MET A 1 30.27 9.18 -14.11
N LYS A 2 30.41 8.84 -15.41
CA LYS A 2 29.28 8.33 -16.20
C LYS A 2 28.99 6.91 -15.68
N ASN A 3 27.90 6.73 -14.93
CA ASN A 3 27.47 5.41 -14.47
C ASN A 3 27.28 4.51 -15.71
N ARG A 4 28.13 3.49 -15.86
CA ARG A 4 27.98 2.49 -16.93
C ARG A 4 26.80 1.60 -16.55
N ILE A 5 25.89 1.37 -17.49
CA ILE A 5 24.77 0.45 -17.30
C ILE A 5 25.32 -0.97 -17.38
N ARG A 6 25.09 -1.77 -16.34
CA ARG A 6 25.32 -3.22 -16.37
C ARG A 6 24.21 -3.89 -17.17
N PRO A 7 24.49 -4.56 -18.31
CA PRO A 7 23.46 -5.19 -19.11
C PRO A 7 22.74 -6.32 -18.37
N LEU A 8 21.43 -6.40 -18.55
CA LEU A 8 20.64 -7.54 -18.12
C LEU A 8 20.95 -8.76 -19.00
N CYS A 9 21.26 -9.90 -18.37
CA CYS A 9 21.67 -11.12 -19.09
C CYS A 9 20.54 -12.14 -19.30
N GLU A 10 19.40 -11.99 -18.63
CA GLU A 10 18.24 -12.89 -18.74
C GLU A 10 16.94 -12.13 -18.48
N THR A 11 15.78 -12.69 -18.85
CA THR A 11 14.47 -12.08 -18.61
C THR A 11 14.16 -12.00 -17.11
N PRO A 12 13.66 -10.85 -16.59
CA PRO A 12 13.29 -10.74 -15.19
C PRO A 12 12.17 -11.70 -14.78
N ARG A 13 12.22 -12.13 -13.52
CA ARG A 13 11.19 -12.98 -12.89
C ARG A 13 10.35 -12.18 -11.89
N ASP A 14 9.11 -12.60 -11.65
CA ASP A 14 8.20 -12.00 -10.66
C ASP A 14 7.72 -13.04 -9.62
N GLY A 15 7.07 -12.57 -8.54
CA GLY A 15 6.56 -13.41 -7.46
C GLY A 15 7.61 -13.83 -6.41
N ILE A 16 8.84 -13.35 -6.54
CA ILE A 16 9.97 -13.66 -5.65
C ILE A 16 9.84 -12.94 -4.31
N PHE A 17 9.43 -11.69 -4.33
CA PHE A 17 9.26 -10.84 -3.15
C PHE A 17 7.81 -10.44 -2.94
N CYS A 18 7.02 -10.33 -4.00
CA CYS A 18 5.62 -9.85 -3.97
C CYS A 18 4.59 -10.94 -4.34
N GLY A 19 4.91 -12.20 -4.06
CA GLY A 19 3.98 -13.31 -4.25
C GLY A 19 2.68 -13.18 -3.43
N PRO A 20 1.60 -13.89 -3.82
CA PRO A 20 0.30 -13.76 -3.15
C PRO A 20 0.33 -14.11 -1.65
N ASP A 21 1.18 -15.06 -1.26
CA ASP A 21 1.45 -15.51 0.12
C ASP A 21 2.31 -14.54 0.94
N LYS A 22 2.88 -13.52 0.31
CA LYS A 22 3.81 -12.56 0.92
C LYS A 22 3.17 -11.22 1.27
N TYR A 23 1.87 -11.08 1.00
CA TYR A 23 1.13 -9.84 1.20
C TYR A 23 1.28 -9.27 2.62
N LEU A 24 1.79 -8.03 2.70
CA LEU A 24 2.12 -7.32 3.95
C LEU A 24 2.93 -8.17 4.94
N THR A 25 3.75 -9.10 4.45
CA THR A 25 4.52 -9.99 5.33
C THR A 25 5.99 -9.65 5.19
N LEU A 26 6.65 -9.41 6.33
CA LEU A 26 8.07 -9.21 6.36
C LEU A 26 8.78 -10.54 6.13
N GLN A 27 9.60 -10.58 5.09
CA GLN A 27 10.40 -11.73 4.71
C GLN A 27 11.85 -11.46 5.07
N GLU A 28 12.57 -12.49 5.49
CA GLU A 28 14.02 -12.46 5.67
C GLU A 28 14.63 -13.36 4.60
N HIS A 29 15.52 -12.80 3.79
CA HIS A 29 16.21 -13.49 2.70
C HIS A 29 17.71 -13.45 2.95
N THR A 30 18.38 -14.59 2.84
CA THR A 30 19.85 -14.67 2.85
C THR A 30 20.32 -14.97 1.44
N ILE A 31 21.05 -14.02 0.85
CA ILE A 31 21.53 -14.09 -0.53
C ILE A 31 23.05 -14.30 -0.50
N THR A 32 23.50 -15.45 -1.01
CA THR A 32 24.91 -15.88 -0.96
C THR A 32 25.61 -15.79 -2.32
N SER A 33 24.85 -15.54 -3.38
CA SER A 33 25.34 -15.35 -4.75
C SER A 33 24.46 -14.35 -5.48
N GLU A 34 24.94 -13.84 -6.60
CA GLU A 34 24.14 -12.96 -7.46
C GLU A 34 22.79 -13.62 -7.80
N MET A 35 21.71 -12.87 -7.58
CA MET A 35 20.36 -13.29 -7.95
C MET A 35 20.12 -13.08 -9.44
N PHE A 36 19.22 -13.87 -10.02
CA PHE A 36 18.60 -13.51 -11.29
C PHE A 36 17.83 -12.17 -11.15
N PRO A 37 17.62 -11.43 -12.25
CA PRO A 37 16.86 -10.17 -12.22
C PRO A 37 15.40 -10.39 -11.79
N VAL A 38 14.91 -9.53 -10.89
CA VAL A 38 13.54 -9.57 -10.35
C VAL A 38 12.81 -8.29 -10.72
N MET A 39 11.60 -8.42 -11.29
CA MET A 39 10.70 -7.31 -11.55
C MET A 39 9.33 -7.68 -10.98
N GLU A 40 8.86 -7.00 -9.96
CA GLU A 40 7.57 -7.31 -9.31
C GLU A 40 6.43 -6.47 -9.88
N TYR A 41 5.18 -6.92 -9.69
CA TYR A 41 4.00 -6.11 -10.00
C TYR A 41 3.59 -5.18 -8.86
N ASP A 42 3.86 -5.57 -7.62
CA ASP A 42 3.72 -4.72 -6.45
C ASP A 42 5.07 -4.09 -6.09
N SER A 43 5.04 -2.89 -5.52
CA SER A 43 6.26 -2.25 -5.00
C SER A 43 6.61 -2.82 -3.62
N TYR A 44 7.84 -2.68 -3.18
CA TYR A 44 8.29 -3.27 -1.91
C TYR A 44 9.47 -2.51 -1.32
N PHE A 45 9.54 -2.52 0.01
CA PHE A 45 10.70 -2.00 0.72
C PHE A 45 11.70 -3.11 1.01
N ILE A 46 12.98 -2.76 1.00
CA ILE A 46 14.10 -3.60 1.42
C ILE A 46 14.87 -2.84 2.50
N LEU A 47 15.21 -3.51 3.59
CA LEU A 47 16.22 -3.09 4.55
C LEU A 47 17.40 -4.09 4.48
N VAL A 48 18.60 -3.57 4.25
CA VAL A 48 19.83 -4.35 4.31
C VAL A 48 20.20 -4.53 5.78
N LYS A 49 20.13 -5.77 6.26
CA LYS A 49 20.31 -6.08 7.67
C LYS A 49 21.76 -6.45 8.00
N GLU A 50 22.39 -7.25 7.15
CA GLU A 50 23.77 -7.71 7.28
C GLU A 50 24.41 -7.87 5.88
N GLY A 51 25.75 -7.81 5.84
CA GLY A 51 26.53 -7.99 4.62
C GLY A 51 26.73 -6.73 3.78
N HIS A 52 27.57 -6.85 2.75
CA HIS A 52 27.87 -5.80 1.78
C HIS A 52 27.68 -6.34 0.36
N GLY A 53 27.40 -5.43 -0.57
CA GLY A 53 27.24 -5.76 -1.98
C GLY A 53 26.70 -4.58 -2.78
N ASN A 54 26.02 -4.91 -3.87
CA ASN A 54 25.38 -3.92 -4.73
C ASN A 54 23.94 -4.35 -5.10
N PHE A 55 23.05 -3.37 -5.16
CA PHE A 55 21.82 -3.48 -5.93
C PHE A 55 22.04 -2.94 -7.33
N VAL A 56 21.64 -3.71 -8.34
CA VAL A 56 21.58 -3.25 -9.73
C VAL A 56 20.12 -2.97 -10.06
N ILE A 57 19.75 -1.69 -10.17
CA ILE A 57 18.36 -1.25 -10.39
C ILE A 57 18.27 -0.62 -11.77
N ASN A 58 17.52 -1.26 -12.69
CA ASN A 58 17.45 -0.89 -14.11
C ASN A 58 18.86 -0.72 -14.74
N GLY A 59 19.79 -1.59 -14.35
CA GLY A 59 21.19 -1.60 -14.81
C GLY A 59 22.11 -0.56 -14.16
N GLU A 60 21.62 0.28 -13.25
CA GLU A 60 22.44 1.19 -12.45
C GLU A 60 22.85 0.52 -11.13
N GLU A 61 24.14 0.58 -10.78
CA GLU A 61 24.68 -0.04 -9.57
C GLU A 61 24.64 0.91 -8.38
N PHE A 62 24.20 0.39 -7.23
CA PHE A 62 24.14 1.09 -5.96
C PHE A 62 24.78 0.21 -4.89
N SER A 63 25.87 0.69 -4.30
CA SER A 63 26.49 0.00 -3.17
C SER A 63 25.57 0.01 -1.96
N ILE A 64 25.56 -1.11 -1.26
CA ILE A 64 24.70 -1.34 -0.11
C ILE A 64 25.48 -1.93 1.06
N GLU A 65 25.10 -1.51 2.25
CA GLU A 65 25.65 -1.96 3.51
C GLU A 65 24.55 -1.97 4.59
N PRO A 66 24.80 -2.53 5.79
CA PRO A 66 23.79 -2.61 6.82
C PRO A 66 23.20 -1.24 7.20
N GLY A 67 21.88 -1.13 7.16
CA GLY A 67 21.16 0.14 7.39
C GLY A 67 20.72 0.84 6.10
N CYS A 68 21.21 0.43 4.92
CA CYS A 68 20.64 0.90 3.65
C CYS A 68 19.18 0.45 3.49
N VAL A 69 18.35 1.34 2.97
CA VAL A 69 16.93 1.10 2.68
C VAL A 69 16.65 1.40 1.22
N SER A 70 15.87 0.54 0.57
CA SER A 70 15.39 0.75 -0.80
C SER A 70 13.88 0.64 -0.88
N TRP A 71 13.28 1.45 -1.74
CA TRP A 71 11.89 1.33 -2.13
C TRP A 71 11.80 1.00 -3.63
N ILE A 72 11.66 -0.28 -3.92
CA ILE A 72 11.65 -0.78 -5.29
C ILE A 72 10.24 -0.65 -5.86
N GLN A 73 10.14 0.05 -6.98
CA GLN A 73 8.88 0.29 -7.69
C GLN A 73 8.58 -0.86 -8.66
N CYS A 74 7.31 -1.05 -9.01
CA CYS A 74 6.89 -2.07 -9.99
C CYS A 74 7.45 -1.85 -11.41
N SER A 75 7.98 -0.65 -11.67
CA SER A 75 8.67 -0.26 -12.90
C SER A 75 10.18 -0.58 -12.88
N GLN A 76 10.70 -1.11 -11.78
CA GLN A 76 12.12 -1.35 -11.60
C GLN A 76 12.44 -2.85 -11.61
N VAL A 77 13.54 -3.18 -12.28
CA VAL A 77 14.19 -4.48 -12.23
C VAL A 77 15.33 -4.38 -11.22
N LEU A 78 15.34 -5.28 -10.24
CA LEU A 78 16.37 -5.41 -9.22
C LEU A 78 17.20 -6.67 -9.45
N THR A 79 18.52 -6.53 -9.41
CA THR A 79 19.45 -7.65 -9.22
C THR A 79 20.22 -7.44 -7.93
N VAL A 80 20.24 -8.43 -7.05
CA VAL A 80 20.99 -8.39 -5.78
C VAL A 80 22.33 -9.08 -5.98
N CYS A 81 23.43 -8.37 -5.73
CA CYS A 81 24.79 -8.85 -5.93
C CYS A 81 25.58 -8.76 -4.61
N PRO A 82 25.68 -9.83 -3.81
CA PRO A 82 26.57 -9.85 -2.65
C PRO A 82 28.03 -9.68 -3.07
N ASP A 83 28.83 -9.03 -2.24
CA ASP A 83 30.29 -9.03 -2.41
C ASP A 83 30.84 -10.44 -2.26
N PHE A 84 31.98 -10.73 -2.92
CA PHE A 84 32.59 -12.05 -2.86
C PHE A 84 32.85 -12.48 -1.41
N GLY A 85 32.36 -13.67 -1.05
CA GLY A 85 32.50 -14.22 0.30
C GLY A 85 31.60 -13.59 1.37
N ASN A 86 30.75 -12.62 1.02
CA ASN A 86 29.76 -12.04 1.93
C ASN A 86 28.37 -12.67 1.70
N ASN A 87 27.62 -12.81 2.79
CA ASN A 87 26.20 -13.13 2.73
C ASN A 87 25.41 -11.83 2.97
N LEU A 88 24.47 -11.51 2.09
CA LEU A 88 23.54 -10.41 2.30
C LEU A 88 22.28 -10.91 2.99
N VAL A 89 21.94 -10.34 4.14
CA VAL A 89 20.67 -10.59 4.82
C VAL A 89 19.75 -9.40 4.58
N LEU A 90 18.63 -9.64 3.90
CA LEU A 90 17.67 -8.63 3.50
C LEU A 90 16.33 -8.84 4.20
N TRP A 91 15.76 -7.76 4.73
CA TRP A 91 14.38 -7.73 5.18
C TRP A 91 13.51 -7.06 4.13
N ILE A 92 12.51 -7.79 3.63
CA ILE A 92 11.72 -7.38 2.48
C ILE A 92 10.25 -7.36 2.86
N CYS A 93 9.56 -6.25 2.53
CA CYS A 93 8.13 -6.12 2.78
C CYS A 93 7.42 -5.56 1.55
N PRO A 94 6.44 -6.29 0.99
CA PRO A 94 5.54 -5.76 -0.02
C PRO A 94 4.80 -4.52 0.48
N TYR A 95 4.69 -3.54 -0.41
CA TYR A 95 4.04 -2.26 -0.20
C TYR A 95 2.75 -2.20 -1.02
N ASP A 96 1.63 -2.00 -0.33
CA ASP A 96 0.31 -1.91 -0.95
C ASP A 96 -0.12 -0.44 -1.07
N TYR A 97 0.06 0.14 -2.27
CA TYR A 97 -0.40 1.49 -2.58
C TYR A 97 -1.91 1.65 -2.40
N GLN A 98 -2.71 0.64 -2.71
CA GLN A 98 -4.16 0.74 -2.75
C GLN A 98 -4.73 0.85 -1.35
N LEU A 99 -4.30 -0.04 -0.47
CA LEU A 99 -4.68 -0.02 0.94
C LEU A 99 -4.30 1.32 1.59
N LEU A 100 -3.14 1.88 1.22
CA LEU A 100 -2.62 3.13 1.78
C LEU A 100 -3.26 4.40 1.23
N SER A 101 -3.50 4.46 -0.08
CA SER A 101 -4.24 5.54 -0.73
C SER A 101 -5.67 5.61 -0.20
N TYR A 102 -6.29 4.45 0.00
CA TYR A 102 -7.62 4.32 0.59
C TYR A 102 -7.71 4.99 1.98
N TYR A 103 -6.78 4.70 2.91
CA TYR A 103 -6.80 5.33 4.24
C TYR A 103 -6.48 6.82 4.24
N SER A 104 -5.78 7.29 3.21
CA SER A 104 -5.31 8.67 3.18
C SER A 104 -6.43 9.64 2.74
N PHE A 105 -7.55 9.15 2.18
CA PHE A 105 -8.64 9.96 1.58
C PHE A 105 -8.16 11.16 0.75
N SER A 106 -6.94 11.04 0.20
CA SER A 106 -6.21 12.14 -0.41
C SER A 106 -5.92 11.75 -1.83
N ASN A 107 -6.42 12.53 -2.78
CA ASN A 107 -5.88 12.49 -4.14
C ASN A 107 -4.40 12.86 -4.06
N ILE A 108 -3.53 11.91 -4.39
CA ILE A 108 -2.11 12.20 -4.54
C ILE A 108 -2.03 13.11 -5.77
N ALA A 109 -1.67 14.39 -5.57
CA ALA A 109 -1.47 15.28 -6.70
C ALA A 109 -0.42 14.67 -7.65
N PRO A 110 -0.56 14.79 -8.98
CA PRO A 110 0.38 14.21 -9.96
C PRO A 110 1.85 14.60 -9.70
N THR A 111 2.07 15.77 -9.10
CA THR A 111 3.40 16.24 -8.70
C THR A 111 4.05 15.39 -7.61
N ARG A 112 3.28 14.83 -6.67
CA ARG A 112 3.78 13.93 -5.61
C ARG A 112 4.09 12.54 -6.15
N GLU A 113 3.32 12.03 -7.10
CA GLU A 113 3.62 10.75 -7.77
C GLU A 113 4.96 10.82 -8.50
N LEU A 114 5.21 11.94 -9.19
CA LEU A 114 6.48 12.19 -9.87
C LEU A 114 7.66 12.22 -8.88
N GLU A 115 7.47 12.78 -7.68
CA GLU A 115 8.51 12.79 -6.64
C GLU A 115 8.79 11.38 -6.09
N ILE A 116 7.75 10.58 -5.85
CA ILE A 116 7.88 9.18 -5.41
C ILE A 116 8.65 8.34 -6.44
N VAL A 117 8.26 8.45 -7.70
CA VAL A 117 8.85 7.67 -8.80
C VAL A 117 10.29 8.11 -9.11
N ASN A 118 10.62 9.39 -8.93
CA ASN A 118 11.95 9.94 -9.20
C ASN A 118 12.94 9.86 -8.02
N ASN A 119 12.53 9.36 -6.86
CA ASN A 119 13.36 9.36 -5.67
C ASN A 119 14.64 8.51 -5.80
N LEU A 120 15.55 8.72 -4.85
CA LEU A 120 16.72 7.88 -4.66
C LEU A 120 16.31 6.41 -4.51
N PRO A 121 16.88 5.46 -5.29
CA PRO A 121 16.49 4.05 -5.19
C PRO A 121 17.04 3.35 -3.94
N VAL A 122 18.12 3.91 -3.38
CA VAL A 122 18.76 3.46 -2.14
C VAL A 122 19.07 4.70 -1.29
N ILE A 123 18.75 4.63 0.01
CA ILE A 123 19.09 5.65 1.02
C ILE A 123 19.82 5.01 2.19
N GLY A 124 20.44 5.83 3.05
CA GLY A 124 21.20 5.35 4.20
C GLY A 124 22.64 4.93 3.87
N PRO A 125 23.37 4.34 4.83
CA PRO A 125 22.87 3.89 6.14
C PRO A 125 22.69 5.03 7.16
N ASP A 126 23.30 6.19 6.91
CA ASP A 126 23.25 7.34 7.81
C ASP A 126 21.96 8.16 7.67
N GLY A 127 21.66 8.94 8.71
CA GLY A 127 20.50 9.85 8.78
C GLY A 127 19.49 9.45 9.83
N ASP A 128 18.89 10.44 10.49
CA ASP A 128 17.94 10.20 11.58
C ASP A 128 16.64 9.58 11.08
N GLU A 129 16.18 9.95 9.87
CA GLU A 129 15.07 9.28 9.20
C GLU A 129 15.37 7.79 8.95
N VAL A 130 16.59 7.44 8.55
CA VAL A 130 16.99 6.06 8.26
C VAL A 130 17.01 5.22 9.53
N LYS A 131 17.58 5.75 10.63
CA LYS A 131 17.54 5.09 11.95
C LYS A 131 16.11 4.79 12.41
N GLU A 132 15.20 5.75 12.20
CA GLU A 132 13.78 5.56 12.53
C GLU A 132 13.12 4.51 11.62
N ILE A 133 13.42 4.50 10.32
CA ILE A 133 12.95 3.46 9.40
C ILE A 133 13.40 2.06 9.88
N VAL A 134 14.67 1.90 10.24
CA VAL A 134 15.20 0.64 10.78
C VAL A 134 14.41 0.21 12.02
N HIS A 135 14.14 1.15 12.95
CA HIS A 135 13.32 0.87 14.12
C HIS A 135 11.91 0.38 13.77
N LEU A 136 11.26 1.02 12.77
CA LEU A 136 9.92 0.64 12.30
C LEU A 136 9.91 -0.77 11.69
N PHE A 137 10.95 -1.17 10.96
CA PHE A 137 11.11 -2.54 10.46
C PHE A 137 11.15 -3.57 11.60
N HIS A 138 11.89 -3.29 12.67
CA HIS A 138 11.92 -4.16 13.85
C HIS A 138 10.57 -4.28 14.55
N GLN A 139 9.82 -3.17 14.65
CA GLN A 139 8.45 -3.20 15.18
C GLN A 139 7.49 -3.97 14.27
N TYR A 140 7.60 -3.76 12.95
CA TYR A 140 6.81 -4.48 11.94
C TYR A 140 7.02 -6.00 12.03
N ARG A 141 8.27 -6.46 12.20
CA ARG A 141 8.59 -7.90 12.34
C ARG A 141 7.81 -8.56 13.47
N LYS A 142 7.60 -7.86 14.59
CA LYS A 142 6.83 -8.38 15.74
C LYS A 142 5.35 -8.58 15.41
N LEU A 143 4.81 -7.78 14.48
CA LEU A 143 3.41 -7.83 14.04
C LEU A 143 3.15 -8.88 12.95
N SER A 144 4.15 -9.16 12.09
CA SER A 144 4.00 -10.11 10.97
C SER A 144 3.61 -11.53 11.38
N LYS A 145 3.72 -11.90 12.65
CA LYS A 145 3.28 -13.20 13.18
C LYS A 145 1.75 -13.32 13.37
N ARG A 146 0.98 -12.25 13.19
CA ARG A 146 -0.48 -12.23 13.40
C ARG A 146 -1.21 -11.96 12.09
N HIS A 147 -2.11 -12.85 11.68
CA HIS A 147 -2.91 -12.70 10.45
C HIS A 147 -4.34 -12.30 10.80
N SER A 148 -4.60 -10.99 10.99
CA SER A 148 -5.93 -10.45 11.22
C SER A 148 -6.13 -9.11 10.51
N HIS A 149 -7.39 -8.69 10.40
CA HIS A 149 -7.78 -7.37 9.90
C HIS A 149 -7.01 -6.22 10.56
N GLY A 150 -7.02 -6.21 11.90
CA GLY A 150 -6.32 -5.21 12.69
C GLY A 150 -4.80 -5.25 12.44
N SER A 151 -4.21 -6.43 12.25
CA SER A 151 -2.79 -6.51 11.93
C SER A 151 -2.46 -5.98 10.54
N ALA A 152 -3.35 -6.11 9.55
CA ALA A 152 -3.16 -5.54 8.21
C ALA A 152 -3.21 -3.99 8.24
N ILE A 153 -4.18 -3.40 8.96
CA ILE A 153 -4.28 -1.95 9.17
C ILE A 153 -3.00 -1.43 9.82
N ILE A 154 -2.59 -2.02 10.94
CA ILE A 154 -1.40 -1.59 11.66
C ILE A 154 -0.17 -1.74 10.77
N ARG A 155 0.01 -2.88 10.10
CA ARG A 155 1.12 -3.09 9.16
C ARG A 155 1.15 -2.03 8.05
N SER A 156 0.01 -1.68 7.47
CA SER A 156 -0.05 -0.59 6.49
C SER A 156 0.37 0.76 7.11
N SER A 157 -0.06 1.10 8.33
CA SER A 157 0.35 2.37 8.96
C SER A 157 1.86 2.44 9.20
N TYR A 158 2.51 1.32 9.51
CA TYR A 158 3.98 1.25 9.59
C TYR A 158 4.63 1.54 8.25
N LEU A 159 4.15 0.90 7.17
CA LEU A 159 4.67 1.13 5.82
C LEU A 159 4.47 2.57 5.36
N ARG A 160 3.34 3.21 5.71
CA ARG A 160 3.12 4.64 5.46
C ARG A 160 4.16 5.51 6.15
N ARG A 161 4.47 5.21 7.41
CA ARG A 161 5.46 5.96 8.16
C ARG A 161 6.87 5.78 7.58
N ILE A 162 7.22 4.55 7.16
CA ILE A 162 8.47 4.27 6.46
C ILE A 162 8.55 5.08 5.16
N GLU A 163 7.50 5.06 4.34
CA GLU A 163 7.40 5.84 3.09
C GLU A 163 7.59 7.34 3.33
N LEU A 164 6.92 7.92 4.33
CA LEU A 164 7.04 9.36 4.64
C LEU A 164 8.47 9.75 5.04
N LEU A 165 9.14 8.92 5.85
CA LEU A 165 10.53 9.12 6.25
C LEU A 165 11.48 8.95 5.07
N TYR A 166 11.25 7.92 4.25
CA TYR A 166 12.02 7.65 3.03
C TYR A 166 11.96 8.86 2.09
N ASN A 167 10.76 9.35 1.81
CA ASN A 167 10.53 10.49 0.92
C ASN A 167 11.12 11.78 1.50
N ARG A 168 11.08 11.98 2.83
CA ARG A 168 11.72 13.12 3.48
C ARG A 168 13.23 13.10 3.29
N PHE A 169 13.88 11.95 3.52
CA PHE A 169 15.31 11.77 3.29
C PHE A 169 15.67 11.96 1.82
N ALA A 170 14.94 11.32 0.91
CA ALA A 170 15.19 11.45 -0.52
C ALA A 170 15.05 12.91 -0.98
N LYS A 171 14.10 13.66 -0.41
CA LYS A 171 13.93 15.09 -0.67
C LYS A 171 15.09 15.94 -0.13
N SER A 172 15.65 15.63 1.04
CA SER A 172 16.84 16.35 1.56
C SER A 172 18.07 16.15 0.67
N MET A 173 18.14 15.00 -0.02
CA MET A 173 19.20 14.66 -0.96
C MET A 173 18.95 15.13 -2.42
N LYS A 174 17.80 15.75 -2.71
CA LYS A 174 17.37 16.12 -4.08
C LYS A 174 18.37 17.00 -4.83
N SER A 175 19.13 17.84 -4.12
CA SER A 175 20.17 18.70 -4.74
C SER A 175 21.34 17.89 -5.33
N HIS A 176 21.65 16.74 -4.76
CA HIS A 176 22.72 15.84 -5.19
C HIS A 176 22.30 14.93 -6.35
N TYR A 177 20.98 14.77 -6.58
CA TYR A 177 20.42 13.89 -7.61
C TYR A 177 19.50 14.65 -8.57
N LYS A 178 20.08 15.14 -9.68
CA LYS A 178 19.34 15.87 -10.73
C LYS A 178 18.89 14.93 -11.84
N PHE A 179 17.62 15.06 -12.26
CA PHE A 179 17.04 14.27 -13.36
C PHE A 179 17.89 14.33 -14.65
N SER A 180 18.46 15.51 -14.98
CA SER A 180 19.34 15.72 -16.13
C SER A 180 20.55 14.79 -16.15
N ASN A 181 21.02 14.35 -14.98
CA ASN A 181 22.24 13.56 -14.82
C ASN A 181 21.95 12.05 -14.81
N LEU A 182 20.68 11.65 -14.79
CA LEU A 182 20.30 10.24 -14.77
C LEU A 182 20.69 9.54 -16.08
N PRO A 183 21.02 8.24 -16.02
CA PRO A 183 21.20 7.42 -17.21
C PRO A 183 19.97 7.44 -18.11
N LEU A 184 20.19 7.28 -19.43
CA LEU A 184 19.11 7.30 -20.42
C LEU A 184 18.01 6.28 -20.09
N SER A 185 18.38 5.03 -19.78
CA SER A 185 17.43 3.96 -19.43
C SER A 185 16.52 4.34 -18.27
N ARG A 186 17.07 5.00 -17.24
CA ARG A 186 16.32 5.47 -16.08
C ARG A 186 15.35 6.59 -16.46
N LYS A 187 15.79 7.59 -17.21
CA LYS A 187 14.90 8.66 -17.72
C LYS A 187 13.74 8.09 -18.53
N VAL A 188 14.02 7.15 -19.43
CA VAL A 188 13.03 6.45 -20.25
C VAL A 188 12.05 5.67 -19.37
N SER A 189 12.56 4.87 -18.43
CA SER A 189 11.75 4.07 -17.51
C SER A 189 10.78 4.92 -16.68
N LEU A 190 11.28 6.06 -16.16
CA LEU A 190 10.49 7.01 -15.37
C LEU A 190 9.43 7.70 -16.21
N TYR A 191 9.79 8.18 -17.41
CA TYR A 191 8.84 8.83 -18.32
C TYR A 191 7.72 7.86 -18.74
N ILE A 192 8.07 6.62 -19.11
CA ILE A 192 7.07 5.61 -19.47
C ILE A 192 6.16 5.30 -18.27
N ALA A 193 6.68 5.21 -17.06
CA ALA A 193 5.86 4.95 -15.87
C ALA A 193 4.82 6.06 -15.63
N VAL A 194 5.25 7.32 -15.69
CA VAL A 194 4.40 8.51 -15.49
C VAL A 194 3.33 8.65 -16.58
N HIS A 195 3.65 8.28 -17.82
CA HIS A 195 2.75 8.43 -18.97
C HIS A 195 2.12 7.12 -19.43
N SER A 196 2.17 6.06 -18.61
CA SER A 196 1.73 4.72 -19.01
C SER A 196 0.23 4.63 -19.31
N THR A 197 -0.59 5.47 -18.66
CA THR A 197 -2.06 5.49 -18.79
C THR A 197 -2.56 6.29 -19.99
N THR A 198 -1.69 7.01 -20.71
CA THR A 198 -2.06 7.76 -21.91
C THR A 198 -1.69 7.00 -23.19
N ALA A 199 -2.12 7.52 -24.34
CA ALA A 199 -1.67 7.04 -25.65
C ALA A 199 -0.20 7.40 -25.86
N LEU A 200 0.70 6.55 -25.37
CA LEU A 200 2.15 6.75 -25.43
C LEU A 200 2.80 5.87 -26.50
N THR A 201 3.57 6.47 -27.40
CA THR A 201 4.41 5.76 -28.38
C THR A 201 5.90 5.91 -28.06
N CYS A 202 6.74 5.05 -28.65
CA CYS A 202 8.19 5.14 -28.50
C CYS A 202 8.73 6.48 -29.04
N ALA A 203 8.18 6.94 -30.17
CA ALA A 203 8.47 8.25 -30.74
C ALA A 203 8.16 9.42 -29.79
N ASP A 204 7.05 9.35 -29.03
CA ASP A 204 6.72 10.37 -28.03
C ASP A 204 7.77 10.46 -26.92
N VAL A 205 8.27 9.30 -26.46
CA VAL A 205 9.33 9.26 -25.45
C VAL A 205 10.64 9.84 -25.99
N VAL A 206 11.05 9.44 -27.21
CA VAL A 206 12.24 9.99 -27.87
C VAL A 206 12.12 11.52 -27.95
N LYS A 207 11.00 12.03 -28.46
CA LYS A 207 10.76 13.47 -28.59
C LYS A 207 10.83 14.20 -27.25
N ALA A 208 10.30 13.62 -26.18
CA ALA A 208 10.20 14.28 -24.88
C ALA A 208 11.52 14.33 -24.09
N ILE A 209 12.30 13.24 -24.10
CA ILE A 209 13.44 13.11 -23.18
C ILE A 209 14.80 12.85 -23.85
N ALA A 210 14.81 12.44 -25.12
CA ALA A 210 16.04 12.12 -25.84
C ALA A 210 15.91 12.41 -27.35
N PRO A 211 15.65 13.66 -27.77
CA PRO A 211 15.35 13.99 -29.16
C PRO A 211 16.51 13.71 -30.13
N SER A 212 17.72 13.47 -29.60
CA SER A 212 18.92 13.18 -30.37
C SER A 212 19.17 11.69 -30.65
N ILE A 213 18.30 10.78 -30.20
CA ILE A 213 18.46 9.32 -30.42
C ILE A 213 17.31 8.75 -31.24
N SER A 214 17.52 7.59 -31.86
CA SER A 214 16.46 6.87 -32.58
C SER A 214 15.59 6.02 -31.64
N GLU A 215 14.40 5.65 -32.09
CA GLU A 215 13.52 4.70 -31.39
C GLU A 215 14.18 3.33 -31.18
N SER A 216 15.04 2.90 -32.12
CA SER A 216 15.82 1.66 -31.99
C SER A 216 16.86 1.76 -30.86
N ALA A 217 17.57 2.89 -30.78
CA ALA A 217 18.53 3.13 -29.70
C ALA A 217 17.85 3.19 -28.32
N LEU A 218 16.66 3.81 -28.24
CA LEU A 218 15.85 3.81 -27.02
C LEU A 218 15.42 2.39 -26.63
N ASN A 219 14.89 1.62 -27.57
CA ASN A 219 14.48 0.23 -27.32
C ASN A 219 15.66 -0.63 -26.86
N HIS A 220 16.82 -0.49 -27.50
CA HIS A 220 18.03 -1.20 -27.09
C HIS A 220 18.46 -0.80 -25.68
N ALA A 221 18.47 0.50 -25.35
CA ALA A 221 18.82 0.97 -24.01
C ALA A 221 17.84 0.45 -22.94
N LEU A 222 16.55 0.36 -23.24
CA LEU A 222 15.54 -0.18 -22.33
C LEU A 222 15.69 -1.69 -22.17
N LEU A 223 15.95 -2.42 -23.25
CA LEU A 223 16.20 -3.86 -23.24
C LEU A 223 17.43 -4.20 -22.39
N VAL A 224 18.52 -3.46 -22.57
CA VAL A 224 19.75 -3.64 -21.78
C VAL A 224 19.52 -3.38 -20.29
N ALA A 225 18.67 -2.41 -19.94
CA ALA A 225 18.45 -2.02 -18.56
C ALA A 225 17.37 -2.85 -17.83
N THR A 226 16.34 -3.32 -18.56
CA THR A 226 15.13 -3.91 -17.97
C THR A 226 14.81 -5.30 -18.50
N GLY A 227 15.52 -5.78 -19.53
CA GLY A 227 15.17 -7.01 -20.24
C GLY A 227 13.92 -6.90 -21.11
N LEU A 228 13.31 -5.71 -21.22
CA LEU A 228 12.06 -5.49 -21.95
C LEU A 228 12.21 -4.38 -22.99
N ASN A 229 11.62 -4.57 -24.17
CA ASN A 229 11.46 -3.48 -25.15
C ASN A 229 10.33 -2.52 -24.73
N PHE A 230 10.20 -1.39 -25.41
CA PHE A 230 9.21 -0.35 -25.10
C PHE A 230 7.79 -0.91 -24.94
N ASN A 231 7.33 -1.71 -25.91
CA ASN A 231 5.97 -2.24 -25.90
C ASN A 231 5.75 -3.25 -24.76
N GLN A 232 6.72 -4.11 -24.49
CA GLN A 232 6.64 -5.07 -23.38
C GLN A 232 6.59 -4.34 -22.04
N TYR A 233 7.48 -3.38 -21.85
CA TYR A 233 7.58 -2.58 -20.63
C TYR A 233 6.32 -1.74 -20.40
N LEU A 234 5.84 -1.00 -21.39
CA LEU A 234 4.61 -0.21 -21.30
C LEU A 234 3.40 -1.09 -20.96
N ASN A 235 3.21 -2.21 -21.66
CA ASN A 235 2.09 -3.12 -21.37
C ASN A 235 2.20 -3.69 -19.96
N ARG A 236 3.40 -4.00 -19.47
CA ARG A 236 3.58 -4.47 -18.09
C ARG A 236 3.14 -3.43 -17.07
N LEU A 237 3.52 -2.17 -17.24
CA LEU A 237 3.11 -1.09 -16.33
C LEU A 237 1.60 -0.85 -16.36
N ARG A 238 0.97 -0.90 -17.54
CA ARG A 238 -0.48 -0.82 -17.68
C ARG A 238 -1.21 -1.96 -16.96
N ILE A 239 -0.66 -3.18 -17.03
CA ILE A 239 -1.19 -4.32 -16.27
C ILE A 239 -1.01 -4.12 -14.76
N ALA A 240 0.16 -3.64 -14.30
CA ALA A 240 0.37 -3.32 -12.89
C ALA A 240 -0.63 -2.28 -12.39
N HIS A 241 -0.90 -1.24 -13.18
CA HIS A 241 -1.90 -0.24 -12.87
C HIS A 241 -3.32 -0.83 -12.85
N ALA A 242 -3.69 -1.69 -13.81
CA ALA A 242 -4.98 -2.38 -13.80
C ALA A 242 -5.16 -3.28 -12.55
N MET A 243 -4.10 -3.99 -12.14
CA MET A 243 -4.10 -4.79 -10.91
C MET A 243 -4.39 -3.93 -9.68
N SER A 244 -3.92 -2.67 -9.69
CA SER A 244 -4.21 -1.68 -8.65
C SER A 244 -5.67 -1.19 -8.61
N TYR A 245 -6.52 -1.61 -9.55
CA TYR A 245 -7.95 -1.33 -9.51
C TYR A 245 -8.82 -2.54 -9.15
N PHE A 246 -8.30 -3.76 -9.24
CA PHE A 246 -9.10 -4.97 -8.96
C PHE A 246 -9.49 -5.16 -7.51
N LEU A 247 -8.94 -4.36 -6.60
CA LEU A 247 -9.40 -4.40 -5.22
C LEU A 247 -10.69 -3.60 -5.01
N TYR A 248 -11.10 -2.77 -5.98
CA TYR A 248 -12.40 -2.12 -6.02
C TYR A 248 -13.37 -3.04 -6.76
N ASP A 249 -14.17 -3.81 -6.00
CA ASP A 249 -15.04 -4.87 -6.52
C ASP A 249 -16.20 -4.37 -7.40
N SER A 250 -16.46 -3.06 -7.38
CA SER A 250 -17.50 -2.38 -8.16
C SER A 250 -17.03 -1.87 -9.53
N LEU A 251 -15.72 -1.82 -9.82
CA LEU A 251 -15.23 -1.22 -11.05
C LEU A 251 -15.40 -2.15 -12.27
N PRO A 252 -16.11 -1.72 -13.33
CA PRO A 252 -16.22 -2.48 -14.57
C PRO A 252 -14.87 -2.69 -15.27
N PHE A 253 -14.65 -3.85 -15.92
CA PHE A 253 -13.37 -4.16 -16.56
C PHE A 253 -13.05 -3.28 -17.78
N ASP A 254 -14.07 -2.79 -18.49
CA ASP A 254 -13.93 -1.80 -19.57
C ASP A 254 -13.42 -0.46 -19.02
N TYR A 255 -13.95 -0.03 -17.86
CA TYR A 255 -13.45 1.15 -17.16
C TYR A 255 -12.00 0.96 -16.69
N ILE A 256 -11.68 -0.17 -16.03
CA ILE A 256 -10.31 -0.50 -15.59
C ILE A 256 -9.35 -0.54 -16.78
N SER A 257 -9.75 -1.14 -17.90
CA SER A 257 -8.99 -1.16 -19.15
C SER A 257 -8.66 0.26 -19.61
N SER A 258 -9.68 1.14 -19.66
CA SER A 258 -9.55 2.52 -20.12
C SER A 258 -8.59 3.34 -19.26
N ILE A 259 -8.81 3.38 -17.93
CA ILE A 259 -7.97 4.16 -17.01
C ILE A 259 -6.55 3.60 -16.89
N SER A 260 -6.35 2.33 -17.25
CA SER A 260 -5.03 1.69 -17.34
C SER A 260 -4.32 1.91 -18.67
N GLY A 261 -4.88 2.73 -19.57
CA GLY A 261 -4.25 3.09 -20.84
C GLY A 261 -4.43 2.06 -21.96
N PHE A 262 -5.32 1.07 -21.82
CA PHE A 262 -5.67 0.17 -22.91
C PHE A 262 -6.84 0.74 -23.73
N ASN A 263 -6.61 0.91 -25.03
CA ASN A 263 -7.64 1.42 -25.96
C ASN A 263 -8.76 0.40 -26.24
N MET A 264 -8.52 -0.89 -26.00
CA MET A 264 -9.48 -1.96 -26.25
C MET A 264 -9.41 -3.01 -25.15
N GLU A 265 -10.56 -3.33 -24.56
CA GLU A 265 -10.70 -4.34 -23.51
C GLU A 265 -10.16 -5.72 -23.95
N ILE A 266 -10.42 -6.12 -25.20
CA ILE A 266 -9.91 -7.39 -25.74
C ILE A 266 -8.37 -7.45 -25.68
N THR A 267 -7.69 -6.33 -25.94
CA THR A 267 -6.23 -6.27 -25.86
C THR A 267 -5.76 -6.34 -24.41
N PHE A 268 -6.44 -5.65 -23.51
CA PHE A 268 -6.20 -5.74 -22.07
C PHE A 268 -6.31 -7.19 -21.57
N PHE A 269 -7.42 -7.88 -21.83
CA PHE A 269 -7.62 -9.27 -21.39
C PHE A 269 -6.56 -10.23 -21.95
N ARG A 270 -6.22 -10.10 -23.24
CA ARG A 270 -5.19 -10.93 -23.88
C ARG A 270 -3.82 -10.69 -23.26
N ARG A 271 -3.43 -9.42 -23.04
CA ARG A 271 -2.13 -9.08 -22.44
C ARG A 271 -2.07 -9.47 -20.98
N PHE A 272 -3.15 -9.26 -20.23
CA PHE A 272 -3.27 -9.70 -18.84
C PHE A 272 -3.06 -11.21 -18.71
N LYS A 273 -3.80 -12.01 -19.49
CA LYS A 273 -3.65 -13.47 -19.47
C LYS A 273 -2.25 -13.93 -19.90
N SER A 274 -1.65 -13.26 -20.88
CA SER A 274 -0.29 -13.57 -21.35
C SER A 274 0.79 -13.30 -20.31
N LEU A 275 0.63 -12.27 -19.47
CA LEU A 275 1.63 -11.85 -18.50
C LEU A 275 1.41 -12.49 -17.12
N ILE A 276 0.15 -12.61 -16.68
CA ILE A 276 -0.23 -13.08 -15.33
C ILE A 276 -0.60 -14.58 -15.34
N GLY A 277 -0.84 -15.17 -16.52
CA GLY A 277 -1.20 -16.59 -16.67
C GLY A 277 -2.69 -16.92 -16.42
N VAL A 278 -3.48 -15.99 -15.88
CA VAL A 278 -4.93 -16.14 -15.64
C VAL A 278 -5.71 -14.93 -16.13
N THR A 279 -7.04 -15.05 -16.25
CA THR A 279 -7.89 -13.91 -16.65
C THR A 279 -7.99 -12.85 -15.53
N PRO A 280 -8.25 -11.57 -15.86
CA PRO A 280 -8.51 -10.52 -14.87
C PRO A 280 -9.51 -10.93 -13.80
N GLN A 281 -10.64 -11.52 -14.21
CA GLN A 281 -11.68 -12.00 -13.29
C GLN A 281 -11.19 -13.08 -12.34
N THR A 282 -10.38 -14.03 -12.82
CA THR A 282 -9.81 -15.10 -11.99
C THR A 282 -8.81 -14.52 -11.00
N TYR A 283 -7.94 -13.61 -11.46
CA TYR A 283 -6.98 -12.93 -10.61
C TYR A 283 -7.68 -12.13 -9.50
N MET A 284 -8.69 -11.33 -9.85
CA MET A 284 -9.49 -10.55 -8.92
C MET A 284 -10.14 -11.45 -7.84
N LYS A 285 -10.77 -12.57 -8.24
CA LYS A 285 -11.35 -13.54 -7.28
C LYS A 285 -10.32 -14.15 -6.33
N ARG A 286 -9.11 -14.46 -6.82
CA ARG A 286 -8.02 -15.01 -5.98
C ARG A 286 -7.51 -13.96 -4.98
N THR A 287 -7.37 -12.73 -5.45
CA THR A 287 -6.90 -11.58 -4.68
C THR A 287 -7.91 -11.20 -3.59
N LEU A 288 -9.21 -11.19 -3.93
CA LEU A 288 -10.33 -10.88 -3.04
C LEU A 288 -10.89 -12.11 -2.29
N SER A 289 -10.09 -13.16 -2.07
CA SER A 289 -10.52 -14.29 -1.23
C SER A 289 -10.52 -13.92 0.26
N ASP A 290 -11.42 -14.52 1.05
CA ASP A 290 -11.56 -14.29 2.50
C ASP A 290 -10.53 -15.08 3.35
N GLY A 291 -9.47 -15.60 2.73
CA GLY A 291 -8.43 -16.36 3.41
C GLY A 291 -8.82 -17.80 3.78
N LYS A 292 -10.08 -18.22 3.62
CA LYS A 292 -10.54 -19.57 4.03
C LYS A 292 -10.07 -20.69 3.09
N HIS A 293 -9.91 -20.37 1.81
CA HIS A 293 -9.52 -21.34 0.76
C HIS A 293 -8.25 -20.94 -0.01
N HIS A 294 -7.76 -19.71 0.19
CA HIS A 294 -6.54 -19.21 -0.43
C HIS A 294 -5.69 -18.48 0.60
N PRO A 295 -4.35 -18.55 0.52
CA PRO A 295 -3.44 -17.93 1.49
C PRO A 295 -3.45 -16.39 1.45
N VAL A 296 -4.14 -15.79 0.47
CA VAL A 296 -4.11 -14.35 0.19
C VAL A 296 -5.22 -13.66 0.94
N TYR A 297 -4.83 -12.68 1.77
CA TYR A 297 -5.75 -11.87 2.55
C TYR A 297 -5.69 -10.39 2.14
N ARG A 298 -6.22 -10.03 0.96
CA ARG A 298 -6.31 -8.62 0.50
C ARG A 298 -7.72 -8.02 0.65
N THR A 299 -8.61 -8.74 1.34
CA THR A 299 -10.07 -8.60 1.19
C THR A 299 -10.75 -7.50 1.98
N THR A 300 -10.05 -6.82 2.89
CA THR A 300 -10.79 -6.34 4.06
C THR A 300 -11.32 -4.93 3.98
N ILE A 301 -10.69 -4.01 3.26
CA ILE A 301 -10.89 -2.58 3.59
C ILE A 301 -11.24 -1.76 2.35
N MET A 302 -11.90 -2.37 1.36
CA MET A 302 -12.30 -1.65 0.14
C MET A 302 -13.67 -2.07 -0.41
N ASN A 303 -14.56 -2.58 0.45
CA ASN A 303 -15.97 -2.53 0.07
C ASN A 303 -16.47 -1.12 0.36
N GLU A 304 -16.54 -0.29 -0.67
CA GLU A 304 -17.02 1.10 -0.59
C GLU A 304 -18.34 1.17 0.18
N THR A 305 -19.26 0.23 -0.04
CA THR A 305 -20.52 0.16 0.69
C THR A 305 -20.33 -0.02 2.20
N LEU A 306 -19.44 -0.92 2.65
CA LEU A 306 -19.15 -1.12 4.07
C LEU A 306 -18.50 0.11 4.69
N ILE A 307 -17.63 0.78 3.94
CA ILE A 307 -16.90 1.96 4.38
C ILE A 307 -17.82 3.14 4.50
N SER A 308 -18.59 3.43 3.45
CA SER A 308 -19.60 4.47 3.45
C SER A 308 -20.62 4.19 4.55
N ALA A 309 -20.95 2.92 4.83
CA ALA A 309 -21.76 2.57 5.99
C ALA A 309 -21.07 2.90 7.32
N ILE A 310 -19.81 2.53 7.53
CA ILE A 310 -19.09 2.85 8.76
C ILE A 310 -18.94 4.37 8.95
N SER A 311 -18.58 5.11 7.90
CA SER A 311 -18.45 6.56 7.92
C SER A 311 -19.79 7.22 8.24
N TYR A 312 -20.87 6.83 7.56
CA TYR A 312 -22.21 7.33 7.84
C TYR A 312 -22.62 7.06 9.29
N LEU A 313 -22.38 5.84 9.79
CA LEU A 313 -22.66 5.49 11.19
C LEU A 313 -21.86 6.33 12.19
N TYR A 314 -20.63 6.71 11.85
CA TYR A 314 -19.77 7.52 12.72
C TYR A 314 -20.20 9.00 12.71
N GLU A 315 -20.42 9.56 11.53
CA GLU A 315 -20.82 10.97 11.35
C GLU A 315 -22.21 11.26 11.94
N ASN A 316 -23.12 10.29 11.87
CA ASN A 316 -24.50 10.41 12.35
C ASN A 316 -24.72 9.64 13.66
N MET A 317 -23.66 9.28 14.39
CA MET A 317 -23.76 8.36 15.53
C MET A 317 -24.70 8.86 16.64
N THR A 318 -24.94 10.16 16.75
CA THR A 318 -25.83 10.76 17.75
C THR A 318 -27.31 10.66 17.37
N ASP A 319 -27.62 10.43 16.09
CA ASP A 319 -28.98 10.42 15.57
C ASP A 319 -29.59 9.01 15.58
N PRO A 320 -30.93 8.86 15.55
CA PRO A 320 -31.57 7.57 15.35
C PRO A 320 -31.23 7.02 13.96
N ILE A 321 -30.47 5.92 13.91
CA ILE A 321 -30.15 5.22 12.66
C ILE A 321 -30.81 3.83 12.67
N ASP A 322 -31.61 3.56 11.65
CA ASP A 322 -32.13 2.24 11.34
C ASP A 322 -31.60 1.70 9.99
N ALA A 323 -31.92 0.44 9.70
CA ALA A 323 -31.46 -0.21 8.49
C ALA A 323 -32.02 0.46 7.23
N GLU A 324 -33.27 0.91 7.25
CA GLU A 324 -33.93 1.54 6.12
C GLU A 324 -33.22 2.84 5.73
N THR A 325 -33.02 3.73 6.71
CA THR A 325 -32.29 5.00 6.55
C THR A 325 -30.88 4.73 6.03
N LEU A 326 -30.15 3.80 6.66
CA LEU A 326 -28.80 3.45 6.25
C LEU A 326 -28.73 2.90 4.82
N THR A 327 -29.68 2.06 4.41
CA THR A 327 -29.71 1.49 3.05
C THR A 327 -30.07 2.52 1.99
N LYS A 328 -30.98 3.45 2.31
CA LYS A 328 -31.44 4.51 1.42
C LYS A 328 -30.34 5.53 1.14
N GLU A 329 -29.65 6.00 2.18
CA GLU A 329 -28.55 6.97 2.06
C GLU A 329 -27.35 6.40 1.28
N LEU A 330 -27.14 5.09 1.39
CA LEU A 330 -26.00 4.41 0.77
C LEU A 330 -26.34 3.74 -0.57
N TYR A 331 -27.56 3.93 -1.08
CA TYR A 331 -28.04 3.31 -2.33
C TYR A 331 -27.76 1.80 -2.39
N THR A 332 -28.04 1.08 -1.31
CA THR A 332 -27.75 -0.36 -1.17
C THR A 332 -28.94 -1.14 -0.58
N SER A 333 -28.80 -2.45 -0.36
CA SER A 333 -29.83 -3.28 0.28
C SER A 333 -29.41 -3.75 1.67
N GLU A 334 -30.40 -4.00 2.54
CA GLU A 334 -30.16 -4.48 3.90
C GLU A 334 -29.40 -5.81 3.91
N ASN A 335 -29.71 -6.71 2.97
CA ASN A 335 -29.03 -7.99 2.86
C ASN A 335 -27.55 -7.81 2.49
N ILE A 336 -27.23 -6.90 1.57
CA ILE A 336 -25.84 -6.57 1.22
C ILE A 336 -25.11 -6.04 2.45
N LEU A 337 -25.65 -5.03 3.14
CA LEU A 337 -25.03 -4.48 4.35
C LEU A 337 -24.86 -5.56 5.42
N ARG A 338 -25.87 -6.38 5.69
CA ARG A 338 -25.81 -7.45 6.69
C ARG A 338 -24.68 -8.43 6.38
N VAL A 339 -24.57 -8.86 5.11
CA VAL A 339 -23.50 -9.75 4.65
C VAL A 339 -22.14 -9.08 4.80
N GLN A 340 -22.00 -7.80 4.43
CA GLN A 340 -20.74 -7.07 4.55
C GLN A 340 -20.30 -6.92 6.02
N PHE A 341 -21.16 -6.41 6.90
CA PHE A 341 -20.87 -6.27 8.33
C PHE A 341 -20.54 -7.64 8.97
N LYS A 342 -21.30 -8.70 8.64
CA LYS A 342 -21.08 -10.03 9.21
C LYS A 342 -19.80 -10.69 8.70
N ASN A 343 -19.52 -10.62 7.41
CA ASN A 343 -18.34 -11.29 6.83
C ASN A 343 -17.05 -10.53 7.12
N ARG A 344 -17.09 -9.20 7.17
CA ARG A 344 -15.88 -8.35 7.28
C ARG A 344 -15.57 -7.94 8.72
N LEU A 345 -16.58 -7.63 9.53
CA LEU A 345 -16.38 -7.17 10.91
C LEU A 345 -16.81 -8.20 11.95
N ASN A 346 -17.34 -9.35 11.52
CA ASN A 346 -18.00 -10.33 12.38
C ASN A 346 -19.01 -9.69 13.36
N SER A 347 -19.63 -8.59 12.93
CA SER A 347 -20.48 -7.72 13.74
C SER A 347 -21.70 -7.30 12.93
N SER A 348 -22.72 -6.76 13.58
CA SER A 348 -23.82 -6.05 12.91
C SER A 348 -23.57 -4.54 12.92
N TYR A 349 -24.25 -3.79 12.04
CA TYR A 349 -24.17 -2.33 12.04
C TYR A 349 -24.58 -1.73 13.40
N LYS A 350 -25.58 -2.33 14.08
CA LYS A 350 -26.04 -1.90 15.41
C LYS A 350 -24.94 -2.06 16.47
N GLN A 351 -24.15 -3.13 16.38
CA GLN A 351 -23.03 -3.37 17.30
C GLN A 351 -21.90 -2.37 17.06
N VAL A 352 -21.60 -2.06 15.80
CA VAL A 352 -20.59 -1.05 15.42
C VAL A 352 -21.02 0.35 15.88
N LEU A 353 -22.27 0.73 15.61
CA LEU A 353 -22.84 2.00 16.08
C LEU A 353 -22.78 2.11 17.62
N SER A 354 -23.15 1.04 18.32
CA SER A 354 -23.07 0.99 19.79
C SER A 354 -21.64 1.20 20.30
N GLN A 355 -20.63 0.66 19.61
CA GLN A 355 -19.23 0.88 19.95
C GLN A 355 -18.82 2.34 19.78
N PHE A 356 -19.19 2.99 18.67
CA PHE A 356 -18.90 4.42 18.47
C PHE A 356 -19.51 5.28 19.58
N ARG A 357 -20.78 5.04 19.87
CA ARG A 357 -21.49 5.74 20.96
C ARG A 357 -20.85 5.52 22.33
N VAL A 358 -20.41 4.30 22.66
CA VAL A 358 -19.70 4.04 23.92
C VAL A 358 -18.35 4.75 23.96
N ARG A 359 -17.57 4.74 22.87
CA ARG A 359 -16.27 5.44 22.82
C ARG A 359 -16.44 6.95 22.96
N TYR A 360 -17.48 7.52 22.37
CA TYR A 360 -17.81 8.93 22.57
C TYR A 360 -18.26 9.21 24.02
N ALA A 361 -19.10 8.36 24.60
CA ALA A 361 -19.49 8.46 26.00
C ALA A 361 -18.28 8.36 26.96
N GLU A 362 -17.30 7.49 26.70
CA GLU A 362 -16.04 7.41 27.46
C GLU A 362 -15.28 8.73 27.43
N ALA A 363 -15.18 9.36 26.26
CA ALA A 363 -14.56 10.66 26.12
C ALA A 363 -15.29 11.70 26.98
N LEU A 364 -16.62 11.82 26.85
CA LEU A 364 -17.41 12.76 27.66
C LEU A 364 -17.34 12.48 29.17
N LEU A 365 -17.31 11.21 29.58
CA LEU A 365 -17.18 10.82 30.98
C LEU A 365 -15.85 11.26 31.60
N THR A 366 -14.80 11.37 30.79
CA THR A 366 -13.44 11.69 31.22
C THR A 366 -13.08 13.16 31.06
N THR A 367 -13.63 13.85 30.07
CA THR A 367 -13.31 15.25 29.77
C THR A 367 -14.30 16.24 30.36
N THR A 368 -15.50 15.80 30.75
CA THR A 368 -16.57 16.69 31.22
C THR A 368 -17.10 16.32 32.61
N SER A 369 -17.87 17.23 33.19
CA SER A 369 -18.67 17.01 34.40
C SER A 369 -20.14 16.72 34.12
N LEU A 370 -20.51 16.44 32.85
CA LEU A 370 -21.91 16.24 32.47
C LEU A 370 -22.57 15.08 33.24
N PRO A 371 -23.83 15.21 33.69
CA PRO A 371 -24.63 14.09 34.18
C PRO A 371 -24.65 12.90 33.21
N THR A 372 -24.75 11.68 33.73
CA THR A 372 -24.77 10.47 32.89
C THR A 372 -25.98 10.39 31.97
N VAL A 373 -27.10 11.03 32.36
CA VAL A 373 -28.29 11.15 31.51
C VAL A 373 -28.00 12.01 30.29
N ASP A 374 -27.37 13.17 30.49
CA ASP A 374 -27.00 14.07 29.40
C ASP A 374 -25.98 13.41 28.46
N ILE A 375 -24.98 12.72 29.00
CA ILE A 375 -24.01 11.95 28.18
C ILE A 375 -24.71 10.87 27.35
N ALA A 376 -25.75 10.22 27.89
CA ALA A 376 -26.49 9.22 27.15
C ALA A 376 -27.27 9.83 25.98
N ILE A 377 -27.83 11.02 26.17
CA ILE A 377 -28.52 11.77 25.11
C ILE A 377 -27.50 12.22 24.06
N GLU A 378 -26.42 12.89 24.47
CA GLU A 378 -25.34 13.39 23.61
C GLU A 378 -24.63 12.29 22.83
N SER A 379 -24.56 11.07 23.38
CA SER A 379 -23.97 9.92 22.70
C SER A 379 -24.99 9.13 21.87
N GLY A 380 -26.22 9.63 21.68
CA GLY A 380 -27.24 9.02 20.84
C GLY A 380 -27.93 7.77 21.42
N PHE A 381 -27.76 7.46 22.71
CA PHE A 381 -28.46 6.33 23.35
C PHE A 381 -29.91 6.64 23.72
N GLY A 382 -30.27 7.92 23.79
CA GLY A 382 -31.61 8.40 24.15
C GLY A 382 -31.99 8.21 25.62
N SER A 383 -31.38 7.27 26.34
CA SER A 383 -31.56 7.11 27.78
C SER A 383 -30.32 6.55 28.49
N ASP A 384 -30.15 6.99 29.74
CA ASP A 384 -29.11 6.54 30.65
C ASP A 384 -29.13 5.03 30.89
N ARG A 385 -30.33 4.44 31.02
CA ARG A 385 -30.52 2.99 31.20
C ARG A 385 -30.01 2.20 29.99
N THR A 386 -30.27 2.68 28.79
CA THR A 386 -29.79 2.03 27.56
C THR A 386 -28.28 2.16 27.45
N MET A 387 -27.75 3.37 27.64
CA MET A 387 -26.30 3.61 27.65
C MET A 387 -25.62 2.72 28.70
N ALA A 388 -26.07 2.71 29.95
CA ALA A 388 -25.42 2.00 31.05
C ALA A 388 -25.30 0.49 30.79
N ARG A 389 -26.36 -0.12 30.26
CA ARG A 389 -26.36 -1.54 29.87
C ARG A 389 -25.35 -1.83 28.75
N VAL A 390 -25.36 -1.03 27.68
CA VAL A 390 -24.44 -1.23 26.53
C VAL A 390 -22.99 -0.96 26.95
N PHE A 391 -22.76 0.09 27.73
CA PHE A 391 -21.47 0.46 28.26
C PHE A 391 -20.89 -0.64 29.16
N TYR A 392 -21.68 -1.18 30.09
CA TYR A 392 -21.27 -2.29 30.94
C TYR A 392 -20.91 -3.54 30.13
N ASN A 393 -21.72 -3.87 29.12
CA ASN A 393 -21.45 -5.02 28.25
C ASN A 393 -20.13 -4.88 27.48
N ILE A 394 -19.72 -3.66 27.12
CA ILE A 394 -18.49 -3.41 26.35
C ILE A 394 -17.27 -3.25 27.27
N ASN A 395 -17.42 -2.62 28.43
CA ASN A 395 -16.30 -2.20 29.28
C ASN A 395 -16.15 -2.99 30.59
N GLY A 396 -17.15 -3.80 30.95
CA GLY A 396 -17.17 -4.59 32.19
C GLY A 396 -17.44 -3.80 33.47
N ILE A 397 -17.59 -2.47 33.37
CA ILE A 397 -17.91 -1.57 34.49
C ILE A 397 -18.94 -0.53 34.07
N SER A 398 -19.69 0.02 35.03
CA SER A 398 -20.70 1.04 34.74
C SER A 398 -20.07 2.39 34.33
N PRO A 399 -20.80 3.25 33.60
CA PRO A 399 -20.33 4.60 33.25
C PRO A 399 -19.84 5.42 34.47
N GLY A 400 -20.56 5.30 35.59
CA GLY A 400 -20.23 6.00 36.83
C GLY A 400 -18.92 5.50 37.46
N GLU A 401 -18.70 4.18 37.48
CA GLU A 401 -17.45 3.58 37.94
C GLU A 401 -16.28 3.94 37.02
N PHE A 402 -16.50 3.90 35.70
CA PHE A 402 -15.50 4.28 34.70
C PHE A 402 -14.99 5.71 34.92
N ARG A 403 -15.92 6.66 35.14
CA ARG A 403 -15.58 8.05 35.46
C ARG A 403 -14.75 8.17 36.74
N LYS A 404 -15.11 7.45 37.81
CA LYS A 404 -14.37 7.47 39.08
C LYS A 404 -12.95 6.91 38.90
N ALA A 405 -12.82 5.77 38.22
CA ALA A 405 -11.54 5.11 37.98
C ALA A 405 -10.55 6.01 37.21
N ARG A 406 -11.01 6.70 36.17
CA ARG A 406 -10.15 7.58 35.35
C ARG A 406 -9.76 8.88 36.06
N LYS A 407 -10.65 9.45 36.88
CA LYS A 407 -10.31 10.63 37.73
C LYS A 407 -9.24 10.31 38.77
N LEU A 408 -9.24 9.09 39.33
CA LEU A 408 -8.20 8.63 40.27
C LEU A 408 -6.84 8.48 39.57
N HIS A 409 -6.81 7.91 38.37
CA HIS A 409 -5.58 7.79 37.57
C HIS A 409 -4.97 9.14 37.17
N GLN A 410 -5.78 10.13 36.77
CA GLN A 410 -5.29 11.47 36.42
C GLN A 410 -4.72 12.25 37.61
N LYS A 411 -5.18 11.97 38.84
CA LYS A 411 -4.63 12.55 40.07
C LYS A 411 -3.34 11.87 40.55
N ALA A 412 -3.08 10.64 40.14
CA ALA A 412 -1.86 9.89 40.49
C ALA A 412 -0.71 10.09 39.49
N SER A 413 -1.00 10.61 38.30
CA SER A 413 -0.01 10.96 37.26
C SER A 413 0.32 12.46 37.18
N LYS A 414 -0.25 13.26 38.09
CA LYS A 414 0.21 14.62 38.42
C LYS A 414 0.91 14.56 39.76
#